data_AF-X0HR62-F1
#
_entry.id   AF-X0HR62-F1
#
_cell.length_a   1.000
_cell.length_b   1.000
_cell.length_c   1.000
_cell.angle_alpha   90.00
_cell.angle_beta   90.00
_cell.angle_gamma   90.00
#
_symmetry.space_group_name_H-M   'P 1'
#
loop_
_entity.id
_entity.type
_entity.pdbx_description
1 polymer ?
#
loop_
_entity_poly.entity_id
_entity_poly.type
_entity_poly.pdbx_seq_one_letter_code
_entity_poly.pdbx_strand_id
1 'polypeptide(L)'
;MLIPLLKKKEDVQEAARQAGIPLTVILIANFAEYTLGSIAMGIDVQGNRLLYTGNSAKEKAVMSTADYVAAAYVSIFTGNPIPEISSRAIGVIELAPTGEEIAEALRKKHGEEPKIFTQSVEKATADFHTHRTSNHPVLSLLSAAWFYRKLWGTGELTSMLGSDIWDVPGYRKATVDDLIVEGKVNPYRDLSRYLPYLEEAMFS
;
A
#
# COMPACT_ATOMS: atom_id res chain seq x y z
N MET A 1 9.79 -13.01 -12.01
CA MET A 1 9.06 -12.02 -11.19
C MET A 1 7.67 -11.78 -11.78
N LEU A 2 6.62 -11.76 -10.95
CA LEU A 2 5.22 -11.84 -11.42
C LEU A 2 4.60 -10.50 -11.85
N ILE A 3 5.17 -9.37 -11.43
CA ILE A 3 4.71 -8.02 -11.81
C ILE A 3 5.79 -7.40 -12.73
N PRO A 4 5.51 -7.15 -14.02
CA PRO A 4 6.51 -6.65 -14.98
C PRO A 4 7.18 -5.34 -14.57
N LEU A 5 6.44 -4.44 -13.90
CA LEU A 5 6.98 -3.17 -13.41
C LEU A 5 8.08 -3.39 -12.36
N LEU A 6 7.94 -4.39 -11.48
CA LEU A 6 8.95 -4.67 -10.47
C LEU A 6 10.26 -5.15 -11.14
N LYS A 7 10.18 -5.91 -12.25
CA LYS A 7 11.37 -6.31 -13.01
C LYS A 7 12.11 -5.11 -13.61
N LYS A 8 11.36 -4.18 -14.20
CA LYS A 8 11.94 -2.92 -14.71
C LYS A 8 12.61 -2.11 -13.58
N LYS A 9 12.05 -2.10 -12.37
CA LYS A 9 12.67 -1.44 -11.21
C LYS A 9 13.99 -2.11 -10.81
N GLU A 10 14.06 -3.44 -10.80
CA GLU A 10 15.32 -4.16 -10.53
C GLU A 10 16.36 -3.90 -11.61
N ASP A 11 15.95 -3.89 -12.89
CA ASP A 11 16.87 -3.65 -14.01
C ASP A 11 17.52 -2.25 -13.93
N VAL A 12 16.77 -1.24 -13.47
CA VAL A 12 17.32 0.10 -13.22
C VAL A 12 18.34 0.10 -12.08
N GLN A 13 18.05 -0.61 -10.97
CA GLN A 13 18.98 -0.72 -9.84
C GLN A 13 20.28 -1.40 -10.27
N GLU A 14 20.16 -2.48 -11.05
CA GLU A 14 21.27 -3.23 -11.60
C GLU A 14 22.14 -2.38 -12.53
N ALA A 15 21.52 -1.65 -13.45
CA ALA A 15 22.22 -0.78 -14.39
C ALA A 15 22.98 0.34 -13.67
N ALA A 16 22.37 0.97 -12.65
CA ALA A 16 23.03 2.00 -11.85
C ALA A 16 24.25 1.44 -11.10
N ARG A 17 24.12 0.24 -10.53
CA ARG A 17 25.22 -0.46 -9.84
C ARG A 17 26.37 -0.78 -10.79
N GLN A 18 26.09 -1.28 -12.00
CA GLN A 18 27.11 -1.58 -13.01
C GLN A 18 27.84 -0.34 -13.50
N ALA A 19 27.14 0.80 -13.58
CA ALA A 19 27.71 2.08 -13.97
C ALA A 19 28.49 2.79 -12.85
N GLY A 20 28.55 2.22 -11.63
CA GLY A 20 29.21 2.86 -10.48
C GLY A 20 28.49 4.12 -10.00
N ILE A 21 27.20 4.26 -10.28
CA ILE A 21 26.39 5.41 -9.86
C ILE A 21 25.92 5.17 -8.42
N PRO A 22 26.20 6.08 -7.47
CA PRO A 22 25.64 6.00 -6.11
C PRO A 22 24.11 5.93 -6.17
N LEU A 23 23.53 4.91 -5.53
CA LEU A 23 22.11 4.64 -5.58
C LEU A 23 21.60 4.32 -4.17
N THR A 24 20.49 4.95 -3.79
CA THR A 24 19.70 4.59 -2.61
C THR A 24 18.33 4.13 -3.08
N VAL A 25 17.84 3.00 -2.57
CA VAL A 25 16.50 2.48 -2.87
C VAL A 25 15.57 2.85 -1.74
N ILE A 26 14.46 3.54 -2.04
CA ILE A 26 13.45 3.88 -1.03
C ILE A 26 12.25 2.93 -1.16
N LEU A 27 11.92 2.26 -0.05
CA LEU A 27 10.88 1.25 0.05
C LEU A 27 9.71 1.81 0.89
N ILE A 28 8.61 2.20 0.24
CA ILE A 28 7.48 2.85 0.92
C ILE A 28 6.29 1.91 1.20
N ALA A 29 6.37 0.65 0.77
CA ALA A 29 5.24 -0.26 0.62
C ALA A 29 4.06 0.38 -0.16
N ASN A 30 3.06 0.95 0.51
CA ASN A 30 1.88 1.57 -0.08
C ASN A 30 1.70 3.03 0.33
N PHE A 31 1.10 3.82 -0.57
CA PHE A 31 0.56 5.12 -0.21
C PHE A 31 -0.77 4.97 0.53
N ALA A 32 -0.99 5.76 1.57
CA ALA A 32 -2.26 5.81 2.29
C ALA A 32 -3.40 6.26 1.36
N GLU A 33 -3.12 7.16 0.42
CA GLU A 33 -4.05 7.63 -0.61
C GLU A 33 -4.52 6.46 -1.50
N TYR A 34 -3.63 5.56 -1.88
CA TYR A 34 -4.02 4.37 -2.64
C TYR A 34 -4.82 3.38 -1.77
N THR A 35 -4.34 3.11 -0.54
CA THR A 35 -4.91 2.11 0.35
C THR A 35 -6.28 2.48 0.89
N LEU A 36 -6.48 3.75 1.27
CA LEU A 36 -7.69 4.25 1.93
C LEU A 36 -8.55 5.12 1.00
N GLY A 37 -7.93 5.78 0.01
CA GLY A 37 -8.61 6.62 -0.97
C GLY A 37 -9.15 5.85 -2.19
N SER A 38 -8.94 4.53 -2.25
CA SER A 38 -9.54 3.66 -3.25
C SER A 38 -9.97 2.32 -2.66
N ILE A 39 -10.96 1.67 -3.28
CA ILE A 39 -11.43 0.36 -2.81
C ILE A 39 -10.53 -0.81 -3.22
N ALA A 40 -9.44 -0.56 -3.96
CA ALA A 40 -8.61 -1.62 -4.54
C ALA A 40 -7.96 -2.54 -3.49
N MET A 41 -7.59 -1.98 -2.34
CA MET A 41 -7.05 -2.74 -1.21
C MET A 41 -8.15 -3.41 -0.36
N GLY A 42 -9.40 -3.38 -0.80
CA GLY A 42 -10.54 -3.97 -0.10
C GLY A 42 -11.07 -3.10 1.03
N ILE A 43 -10.68 -1.82 1.09
CA ILE A 43 -11.12 -0.87 2.11
C ILE A 43 -11.99 0.16 1.41
N ASP A 44 -13.28 0.17 1.69
CA ASP A 44 -14.19 1.20 1.20
C ASP A 44 -14.60 2.12 2.35
N VAL A 45 -13.84 3.19 2.50
CA VAL A 45 -14.07 4.20 3.53
C VAL A 45 -15.41 4.90 3.34
N GLN A 46 -15.90 5.10 2.11
CA GLN A 46 -17.12 5.86 1.86
C GLN A 46 -18.37 4.99 2.03
N GLY A 47 -18.34 3.75 1.53
CA GLY A 47 -19.45 2.81 1.65
C GLY A 47 -19.47 1.99 2.95
N ASN A 48 -18.53 2.25 3.89
CA ASN A 48 -18.41 1.54 5.16
C ASN A 48 -18.26 0.00 4.95
N ARG A 49 -17.41 -0.42 4.01
CA ARG A 49 -17.18 -1.85 3.68
C ARG A 49 -15.71 -2.21 3.84
N LEU A 50 -15.45 -3.45 4.23
CA LEU A 50 -14.10 -3.98 4.39
C LEU A 50 -14.02 -5.43 3.93
N LEU A 51 -13.05 -5.75 3.09
CA LEU A 51 -12.75 -7.11 2.62
C LEU A 51 -11.51 -7.64 3.34
N TYR A 52 -11.71 -8.60 4.23
CA TYR A 52 -10.61 -9.36 4.81
C TYR A 52 -10.12 -10.42 3.83
N THR A 53 -8.89 -10.25 3.36
CA THR A 53 -8.14 -11.30 2.66
C THR A 53 -7.29 -12.08 3.65
N GLY A 54 -7.42 -13.40 3.75
CA GLY A 54 -6.65 -14.19 4.71
C GLY A 54 -6.77 -13.69 6.16
N ASN A 55 -5.64 -13.47 6.83
CA ASN A 55 -5.56 -12.95 8.20
C ASN A 55 -5.46 -11.41 8.30
N SER A 56 -5.81 -10.67 7.24
CA SER A 56 -5.68 -9.20 7.19
C SER A 56 -6.37 -8.45 8.33
N ALA A 57 -7.36 -9.04 8.99
CA ALA A 57 -7.95 -8.51 10.23
C ALA A 57 -6.88 -8.25 11.32
N LYS A 58 -5.90 -9.15 11.47
CA LYS A 58 -4.84 -9.08 12.48
C LYS A 58 -3.50 -8.58 11.93
N GLU A 59 -3.28 -8.74 10.63
CA GLU A 59 -2.02 -8.36 9.99
C GLU A 59 -1.94 -6.87 9.65
N LYS A 60 -0.70 -6.38 9.54
CA LYS A 60 -0.39 -4.95 9.41
C LYS A 60 -0.43 -4.46 7.96
N ALA A 61 -1.29 -3.49 7.69
CA ALA A 61 -1.39 -2.76 6.43
C ALA A 61 -0.40 -1.58 6.42
N VAL A 62 0.89 -1.86 6.18
CA VAL A 62 1.92 -0.81 6.18
C VAL A 62 1.69 0.21 5.07
N MET A 63 1.66 1.49 5.42
CA MET A 63 1.45 2.58 4.48
C MET A 63 2.08 3.89 4.95
N SER A 64 2.20 4.85 4.04
CA SER A 64 2.63 6.23 4.31
C SER A 64 1.81 7.20 3.49
N THR A 65 1.51 8.39 4.03
CA THR A 65 0.98 9.50 3.22
C THR A 65 2.05 10.00 2.25
N ALA A 66 1.63 10.64 1.17
CA ALA A 66 2.55 11.29 0.23
C ALA A 66 3.42 12.36 0.93
N ASP A 67 2.83 13.07 1.89
CA ASP A 67 3.51 14.13 2.65
C ASP A 67 4.62 13.56 3.55
N TYR A 68 4.37 12.45 4.26
CA TYR A 68 5.41 11.78 5.04
C TYR A 68 6.53 11.22 4.17
N VAL A 69 6.20 10.64 3.02
CA VAL A 69 7.21 10.18 2.05
C VAL A 69 8.05 11.36 1.55
N ALA A 70 7.43 12.48 1.20
CA ALA A 70 8.16 13.68 0.78
C ALA A 70 9.10 14.19 1.91
N ALA A 71 8.60 14.26 3.15
CA ALA A 71 9.40 14.65 4.30
C ALA A 71 10.58 13.68 4.55
N ALA A 72 10.36 12.37 4.37
CA ALA A 72 11.42 11.37 4.46
C ALA A 72 12.48 11.56 3.38
N TYR A 73 12.08 11.85 2.13
CA TYR A 73 13.03 12.15 1.06
C TYR A 73 13.89 13.37 1.41
N VAL A 74 13.29 14.46 1.89
CA VAL A 74 14.05 15.63 2.34
C VAL A 74 15.01 15.23 3.46
N SER A 75 14.52 14.58 4.51
CA SER A 75 15.33 14.18 5.66
C SER A 75 16.51 13.27 5.29
N ILE A 76 16.33 12.34 4.37
CA ILE A 76 17.38 11.42 3.91
C ILE A 76 18.40 12.16 3.06
N PHE A 77 17.96 12.88 2.02
CA PHE A 77 18.87 13.36 0.99
C PHE A 77 19.49 14.74 1.29
N THR A 78 18.88 15.56 2.15
CA THR A 78 19.49 16.84 2.55
C THR A 78 20.30 16.73 3.84
N GLY A 79 20.00 15.73 4.68
CA GLY A 79 20.62 15.57 6.00
C GLY A 79 21.85 14.68 6.03
N ASN A 80 22.14 13.91 4.97
CA ASN A 80 23.16 12.86 4.99
C ASN A 80 24.08 12.95 3.76
N PRO A 81 25.42 12.85 3.94
CA PRO A 81 26.37 12.70 2.85
C PRO A 81 26.09 11.47 1.97
N ILE A 82 26.36 11.58 0.67
CA ILE A 82 26.17 10.48 -0.31
C ILE A 82 26.77 9.14 0.16
N PRO A 83 28.01 9.07 0.70
CA PRO A 83 28.58 7.78 1.12
C PRO A 83 27.82 7.09 2.26
N GLU A 84 27.07 7.81 3.07
CA GLU A 84 26.32 7.26 4.22
C GLU A 84 24.96 6.67 3.81
N ILE A 85 24.42 7.10 2.67
CA ILE A 85 23.13 6.67 2.15
C ILE A 85 23.23 5.81 0.89
N SER A 86 24.38 5.85 0.19
CA SER A 86 24.62 5.05 -1.01
C SER A 86 24.57 3.55 -0.70
N SER A 87 24.06 2.79 -1.65
CA SER A 87 23.92 1.33 -1.60
C SER A 87 22.99 0.81 -0.50
N ARG A 88 22.18 1.68 0.11
CA ARG A 88 21.15 1.30 1.10
C ARG A 88 19.78 1.12 0.46
N ALA A 89 19.02 0.19 1.02
CA ALA A 89 17.60 0.03 0.76
C ALA A 89 16.84 0.43 2.03
N ILE A 90 16.23 1.61 2.00
CA ILE A 90 15.67 2.28 3.18
C ILE A 90 14.14 2.20 3.14
N GLY A 91 13.56 1.54 4.12
CA GLY A 91 12.13 1.50 4.38
C GLY A 91 11.61 2.81 4.96
N VAL A 92 10.47 3.29 4.45
CA VAL A 92 9.77 4.46 4.95
C VAL A 92 8.33 4.06 5.27
N ILE A 93 7.99 4.17 6.56
CA ILE A 93 6.66 3.83 7.06
C ILE A 93 6.16 4.88 8.05
N GLU A 94 4.95 5.37 7.80
CA GLU A 94 4.25 6.28 8.70
C GLU A 94 3.32 5.53 9.66
N LEU A 95 2.55 4.57 9.15
CA LEU A 95 1.60 3.82 9.97
C LEU A 95 1.43 2.38 9.51
N ALA A 96 1.07 1.53 10.46
CA ALA A 96 0.85 0.10 10.27
C ALA A 96 -0.40 -0.33 11.06
N PRO A 97 -1.62 0.04 10.63
CA PRO A 97 -2.81 -0.47 11.27
C PRO A 97 -3.10 -1.93 10.90
N THR A 98 -3.80 -2.66 11.76
CA THR A 98 -4.44 -3.93 11.41
C THR A 98 -5.78 -3.68 10.71
N GLY A 99 -6.33 -4.73 10.08
CA GLY A 99 -7.69 -4.66 9.53
C GLY A 99 -8.74 -4.34 10.60
N GLU A 100 -8.57 -4.82 11.83
CA GLU A 100 -9.45 -4.48 12.96
C GLU A 100 -9.33 -3.02 13.40
N GLU A 101 -8.11 -2.46 13.41
CA GLU A 101 -7.90 -1.03 13.70
C GLU A 101 -8.55 -0.16 12.60
N ILE A 102 -8.55 -0.62 11.34
CA ILE A 102 -9.27 0.04 10.23
C ILE A 102 -10.78 -0.09 10.41
N ALA A 103 -11.30 -1.29 10.73
CA ALA A 103 -12.73 -1.52 10.96
C ALA A 103 -13.27 -0.66 12.11
N GLU A 104 -12.51 -0.53 13.19
CA GLU A 104 -12.81 0.36 14.32
C GLU A 104 -12.93 1.83 13.87
N ALA A 105 -11.97 2.32 13.06
CA ALA A 105 -12.02 3.68 12.55
C ALA A 105 -13.19 3.91 11.58
N LEU A 106 -13.54 2.92 10.76
CA LEU A 106 -14.74 2.95 9.93
C LEU A 106 -16.01 3.06 10.78
N ARG A 107 -16.11 2.25 11.85
CA ARG A 107 -17.22 2.33 12.80
C ARG A 107 -17.33 3.71 13.44
N LYS A 108 -16.21 4.27 13.93
CA LYS A 108 -16.18 5.62 14.51
C LYS A 108 -16.66 6.67 13.51
N LYS A 109 -16.26 6.56 12.24
CA LYS A 109 -16.63 7.50 11.18
C LYS A 109 -18.14 7.48 10.87
N HIS A 110 -18.70 6.28 10.73
CA HIS A 110 -20.08 6.09 10.24
C HIS A 110 -21.11 5.92 11.34
N GLY A 111 -20.68 5.67 12.58
CA GLY A 111 -21.58 5.41 13.71
C GLY A 111 -22.20 4.00 13.71
N GLU A 112 -21.79 3.12 12.80
CA GLU A 112 -22.27 1.76 12.66
C GLU A 112 -21.15 0.80 12.22
N GLU A 113 -21.31 -0.50 12.51
CA GLU A 113 -20.32 -1.51 12.14
C GLU A 113 -20.13 -1.61 10.61
N PRO A 114 -18.90 -1.68 10.10
CA PRO A 114 -18.66 -1.85 8.67
C PRO A 114 -19.17 -3.20 8.17
N LYS A 115 -19.64 -3.23 6.92
CA LYS A 115 -19.98 -4.49 6.25
C LYS A 115 -18.70 -5.26 5.93
N ILE A 116 -18.52 -6.41 6.56
CA ILE A 116 -17.34 -7.27 6.38
C ILE A 116 -17.58 -8.30 5.28
N PHE A 117 -16.60 -8.41 4.39
CA PHE A 117 -16.47 -9.47 3.39
C PHE A 117 -15.20 -10.26 3.67
N THR A 118 -15.13 -11.49 3.18
CA THR A 118 -13.95 -12.35 3.36
C THR A 118 -13.53 -13.01 2.06
N GLN A 119 -12.23 -13.04 1.80
CA GLN A 119 -11.60 -13.74 0.68
C GLN A 119 -10.42 -14.58 1.19
N SER A 120 -10.27 -15.81 0.70
CA SER A 120 -9.12 -16.64 1.05
C SER A 120 -7.84 -16.17 0.33
N VAL A 121 -6.67 -16.52 0.84
CA VAL A 121 -5.38 -16.21 0.20
C VAL A 121 -5.26 -16.89 -1.17
N GLU A 122 -5.79 -18.11 -1.29
CA GLU A 122 -5.82 -18.89 -2.53
C GLU A 122 -6.67 -18.21 -3.58
N LYS A 123 -7.87 -17.71 -3.20
CA LYS A 123 -8.71 -16.95 -4.12
C LYS A 123 -8.05 -15.65 -4.54
N ALA A 124 -7.45 -14.89 -3.62
CA ALA A 124 -6.73 -13.67 -3.96
C ALA A 124 -5.60 -13.94 -4.96
N THR A 125 -4.86 -15.04 -4.76
CA THR A 125 -3.78 -15.47 -5.66
C THR A 125 -4.33 -15.88 -7.03
N ALA A 126 -5.42 -16.63 -7.09
CA ALA A 126 -6.06 -17.04 -8.33
C ALA A 126 -6.61 -15.84 -9.12
N ASP A 127 -7.26 -14.89 -8.44
CA ASP A 127 -7.79 -13.67 -9.04
C ASP A 127 -6.63 -12.79 -9.58
N PHE A 128 -5.51 -12.67 -8.84
CA PHE A 128 -4.29 -12.00 -9.34
C PHE A 128 -3.82 -12.60 -10.67
N HIS A 129 -3.67 -13.93 -10.74
CA HIS A 129 -3.21 -14.59 -11.95
C HIS A 129 -4.20 -14.42 -13.11
N THR A 130 -5.49 -14.61 -12.84
CA THR A 130 -6.57 -14.44 -13.82
C THR A 130 -6.58 -13.05 -14.41
N HIS A 131 -6.60 -12.01 -13.58
CA HIS A 131 -6.71 -10.64 -14.05
C HIS A 131 -5.44 -10.16 -14.75
N ARG A 132 -4.26 -10.55 -14.25
CA ARG A 132 -2.96 -10.19 -14.85
C ARG A 132 -2.83 -10.67 -16.30
N THR A 133 -3.39 -11.83 -16.64
CA THR A 133 -3.37 -12.38 -18.01
C THR A 133 -4.62 -12.05 -18.82
N SER A 134 -5.61 -11.40 -18.20
CA SER A 134 -6.85 -11.03 -18.89
C SER A 134 -6.64 -9.85 -19.83
N ASN A 135 -7.44 -9.80 -20.90
CA ASN A 135 -7.58 -8.62 -21.75
C ASN A 135 -8.56 -7.58 -21.17
N HIS A 136 -8.95 -7.72 -19.90
CA HIS A 136 -9.87 -6.76 -19.27
C HIS A 136 -9.16 -5.41 -19.12
N PRO A 137 -9.71 -4.31 -19.66
CA PRO A 137 -9.03 -3.01 -19.73
C PRO A 137 -8.78 -2.32 -18.36
N VAL A 138 -9.20 -2.95 -17.26
CA VAL A 138 -9.25 -2.36 -15.92
C VAL A 138 -8.64 -3.33 -14.91
N LEU A 139 -9.21 -4.54 -14.81
CA LEU A 139 -8.75 -5.53 -13.84
C LEU A 139 -7.31 -5.98 -14.13
N SER A 140 -6.86 -5.98 -15.39
CA SER A 140 -5.46 -6.22 -15.73
C SER A 140 -4.51 -5.17 -15.13
N LEU A 141 -4.88 -3.88 -15.23
CA LEU A 141 -4.11 -2.77 -14.66
C LEU A 141 -4.07 -2.80 -13.13
N LEU A 142 -5.16 -3.25 -12.51
CA LEU A 142 -5.34 -3.27 -11.07
C LEU A 142 -5.04 -4.64 -10.45
N SER A 143 -4.60 -5.62 -11.23
CA SER A 143 -4.31 -6.98 -10.79
C SER A 143 -3.34 -7.02 -9.60
N ALA A 144 -2.38 -6.09 -9.55
CA ALA A 144 -1.44 -5.96 -8.44
C ALA A 144 -2.13 -5.76 -7.07
N ALA A 145 -3.35 -5.21 -7.02
CA ALA A 145 -4.10 -5.05 -5.77
C ALA A 145 -4.33 -6.41 -5.07
N TRP A 146 -4.70 -7.46 -5.82
CA TRP A 146 -4.86 -8.80 -5.27
C TRP A 146 -3.55 -9.38 -4.72
N PHE A 147 -2.43 -9.11 -5.40
CA PHE A 147 -1.12 -9.50 -4.91
C PHE A 147 -0.80 -8.81 -3.58
N TYR A 148 -1.02 -7.50 -3.46
CA TYR A 148 -0.79 -6.79 -2.20
C TYR A 148 -1.78 -7.16 -1.09
N ARG A 149 -3.04 -7.47 -1.43
CA ARG A 149 -4.01 -8.03 -0.45
C ARG A 149 -3.60 -9.42 0.02
N LYS A 150 -3.02 -10.26 -0.85
CA LYS A 150 -2.39 -11.52 -0.44
C LYS A 150 -1.25 -11.25 0.55
N LEU A 151 -0.33 -10.34 0.25
CA LEU A 151 0.78 -10.01 1.15
C LEU A 151 0.29 -9.46 2.49
N TRP A 152 -0.74 -8.61 2.48
CA TRP A 152 -1.35 -8.12 3.71
C TRP A 152 -1.97 -9.28 4.50
N GLY A 153 -2.77 -10.12 3.85
CA GLY A 153 -3.44 -11.26 4.47
C GLY A 153 -2.51 -12.33 5.03
N THR A 154 -1.25 -12.38 4.61
CA THR A 154 -0.22 -13.30 5.12
C THR A 154 0.81 -12.62 6.02
N GLY A 155 0.67 -11.32 6.32
CA GLY A 155 1.63 -10.54 7.10
C GLY A 155 2.92 -10.15 6.35
N GLU A 156 3.11 -10.68 5.15
CA GLU A 156 4.29 -10.46 4.31
C GLU A 156 4.40 -9.03 3.77
N LEU A 157 3.33 -8.21 3.83
CA LEU A 157 3.38 -6.82 3.34
C LEU A 157 4.45 -6.00 4.08
N THR A 158 4.66 -6.26 5.37
CA THR A 158 5.69 -5.59 6.19
C THR A 158 7.11 -5.86 5.68
N SER A 159 7.36 -7.04 5.12
CA SER A 159 8.68 -7.43 4.59
C SER A 159 9.13 -6.57 3.41
N MET A 160 8.20 -5.88 2.74
CA MET A 160 8.51 -4.97 1.64
C MET A 160 9.32 -3.74 2.06
N LEU A 161 9.37 -3.44 3.36
CA LEU A 161 10.11 -2.30 3.90
C LEU A 161 11.59 -2.60 4.13
N GLY A 162 12.02 -3.86 4.04
CA GLY A 162 13.37 -4.27 4.42
C GLY A 162 13.61 -4.12 5.93
N SER A 163 14.88 -4.15 6.34
CA SER A 163 15.28 -4.05 7.75
C SER A 163 15.83 -2.69 8.15
N ASP A 164 16.22 -1.85 7.19
CA ASP A 164 16.74 -0.50 7.42
C ASP A 164 15.59 0.50 7.31
N ILE A 165 14.99 0.86 8.43
CA ILE A 165 13.81 1.74 8.48
C ILE A 165 14.22 3.17 8.86
N TRP A 166 13.77 4.13 8.07
CA TRP A 166 13.95 5.56 8.34
C TRP A 166 12.73 6.17 9.00
N ASP A 167 12.97 6.86 10.11
CA ASP A 167 11.99 7.67 10.80
C ASP A 167 12.33 9.16 10.60
N VAL A 168 11.33 10.00 10.36
CA VAL A 168 11.55 11.43 10.09
C VAL A 168 11.60 12.19 11.42
N PRO A 169 12.75 12.70 11.86
CA PRO A 169 12.86 13.31 13.19
C PRO A 169 11.94 14.51 13.35
N GLY A 170 11.13 14.51 14.42
CA GLY A 170 10.22 15.60 14.75
C GLY A 170 8.97 15.69 13.87
N TYR A 171 8.77 14.82 12.88
CA TYR A 171 7.57 14.79 12.08
C TYR A 171 6.42 14.11 12.84
N ARG A 172 5.27 14.78 12.95
CA ARG A 172 4.05 14.14 13.49
C ARG A 172 3.47 13.20 12.42
N LYS A 173 3.61 11.90 12.64
CA LYS A 173 2.98 10.86 11.82
C LYS A 173 1.46 10.96 11.87
N ALA A 174 0.80 10.73 10.75
CA ALA A 174 -0.63 10.58 10.65
C ALA A 174 -1.10 9.32 11.41
N THR A 175 -2.30 9.40 11.99
CA THR A 175 -2.98 8.28 12.63
C THR A 175 -4.11 7.73 11.74
N VAL A 176 -4.60 6.53 12.06
CA VAL A 176 -5.79 5.99 11.38
C VAL A 176 -7.00 6.90 11.58
N ASP A 177 -7.15 7.48 12.77
CA ASP A 177 -8.25 8.41 13.08
C ASP A 177 -8.12 9.71 12.26
N ASP A 178 -6.91 10.29 12.14
CA ASP A 178 -6.66 11.45 11.25
C ASP A 178 -7.13 11.14 9.81
N LEU A 179 -6.76 9.96 9.30
CA LEU A 179 -6.98 9.59 7.90
C LEU A 179 -8.44 9.17 7.62
N ILE A 180 -9.00 8.26 8.42
CA ILE A 180 -10.32 7.68 8.19
C ILE A 180 -11.42 8.51 8.84
N VAL A 181 -11.34 8.74 10.15
CA VAL A 181 -12.41 9.39 10.93
C VAL A 181 -12.53 10.85 10.50
N GLU A 182 -11.42 11.59 10.57
CA GLU A 182 -11.37 13.01 10.20
C GLU A 182 -11.32 13.24 8.68
N GLY A 183 -11.06 12.19 7.91
CA GLY A 183 -11.10 12.25 6.44
C GLY A 183 -9.93 13.01 5.81
N LYS A 184 -8.75 13.02 6.45
CA LYS A 184 -7.56 13.75 5.98
C LYS A 184 -6.72 12.98 4.94
N VAL A 185 -7.24 11.91 4.35
CA VAL A 185 -6.58 11.24 3.23
C VAL A 185 -6.66 12.12 1.99
N ASN A 186 -5.50 12.49 1.44
CA ASN A 186 -5.44 13.22 0.17
C ASN A 186 -6.06 12.39 -0.97
N PRO A 187 -6.62 13.04 -2.01
CA PRO A 187 -7.18 12.32 -3.15
C PRO A 187 -6.13 11.44 -3.84
N TYR A 188 -6.52 10.20 -4.14
CA TYR A 188 -5.79 9.37 -5.09
C TYR A 188 -6.17 9.72 -6.53
N ARG A 189 -5.56 9.04 -7.50
CA ARG A 189 -5.96 9.11 -8.90
C ARG A 189 -7.45 8.82 -9.03
N ASP A 190 -8.12 9.56 -9.91
CA ASP A 190 -9.53 9.31 -10.20
C ASP A 190 -9.73 7.93 -10.83
N LEU A 191 -10.40 7.05 -10.09
CA LEU A 191 -10.78 5.69 -10.52
C LEU A 191 -12.31 5.56 -10.69
N SER A 192 -13.07 6.64 -10.69
CA SER A 192 -14.54 6.64 -10.74
C SER A 192 -15.10 5.79 -11.90
N ARG A 193 -14.52 5.92 -13.09
CA ARG A 193 -14.88 5.13 -14.28
C ARG A 193 -14.66 3.61 -14.14
N TYR A 194 -13.90 3.19 -13.15
CA TYR A 194 -13.55 1.80 -12.87
C TYR A 194 -14.27 1.25 -11.64
N LEU A 195 -14.99 2.09 -10.90
CA LEU A 195 -15.62 1.74 -9.65
C LEU A 195 -16.56 0.53 -9.78
N PRO A 196 -17.45 0.42 -10.80
CA PRO A 196 -18.34 -0.73 -10.90
C PRO A 196 -17.60 -2.07 -10.99
N TYR A 197 -16.51 -2.13 -11.77
CA TYR A 197 -15.69 -3.33 -11.90
C TYR A 197 -14.96 -3.68 -10.61
N LEU A 198 -14.53 -2.66 -9.86
CA LEU A 198 -13.86 -2.86 -8.58
C LEU A 198 -14.85 -3.28 -7.50
N GLU A 199 -16.06 -2.73 -7.48
CA GLU A 199 -17.10 -3.13 -6.54
C GLU A 199 -17.51 -4.58 -6.77
N GLU A 200 -17.74 -4.96 -8.03
CA GLU A 200 -18.05 -6.34 -8.40
C GLU A 200 -16.91 -7.29 -8.02
N ALA A 201 -15.66 -6.91 -8.27
CA ALA A 201 -14.55 -7.82 -8.03
C ALA A 201 -14.13 -7.93 -6.55
N MET A 202 -14.53 -6.97 -5.70
CA MET A 202 -14.12 -6.91 -4.28
C MET A 202 -15.25 -7.23 -3.30
N PHE A 203 -16.50 -6.92 -3.64
CA PHE A 203 -17.62 -6.94 -2.70
C PHE A 203 -18.87 -7.68 -3.22
N SER A 204 -18.76 -8.42 -4.33
CA SER A 204 -19.77 -9.38 -4.79
C SER A 204 -19.32 -10.82 -4.51
#